data_AF-A0A6G4WU66-F1
#
_entry.id   AF-A0A6G4WU66-F1
#
_cell.length_a   1.000
_cell.length_b   1.000
_cell.length_c   1.000
_cell.angle_alpha   90.00
_cell.angle_beta   90.00
_cell.angle_gamma   90.00
#
_symmetry.space_group_name_H-M   'P 1'
#
loop_
_entity.id
_entity.type
_entity.pdbx_description
1 polymer ?
#
loop_
_entity_poly.entity_id
_entity_poly.type
_entity_poly.pdbx_seq_one_letter_code
_entity_poly.pdbx_strand_id
1 'polypeptide(L)'
;MRTDRIFSRLEQEPHRPSAPPPRMSGVRLGLLGITLVLYVAVVVAVLGKTWLVQLDWQVMLFRPYKQWPEFHGALDAFVVMGQRAPTAVLVASWLGWRSWRQRTLRPLLVLAVALLLLNVTVGAVKIGLGRLGPHYATSVGSAELYAGGDIFPSGHTANAVVTWGILAYLATTPRARRVLSVVAGVLTLGVGATTVYLGTHWVSDVLLGWAAGLLILLALPWCEPAIAWAEALAFALRGRFRAALSPTTASPVPPSARPVAARQPLVQPSATRTVPARETSGSGVRSTLGPRR
;
A
#
# COMPACT_ATOMS: atom_id res chain seq x y z
N MET A 1 9.66 17.22 31.27
CA MET A 1 10.75 17.41 30.27
C MET A 1 11.66 16.19 30.09
N ARG A 2 12.29 15.62 31.15
CA ARG A 2 13.23 14.48 30.99
C ARG A 2 12.52 13.14 30.75
N THR A 3 11.38 12.92 31.39
CA THR A 3 10.51 11.75 31.20
C THR A 3 9.86 11.74 29.81
N ASP A 4 9.37 12.88 29.33
CA ASP A 4 8.76 13.02 27.99
C ASP A 4 9.73 12.62 26.86
N ARG A 5 11.03 12.92 27.02
CA ARG A 5 12.09 12.49 26.09
C ARG A 5 12.39 11.00 26.15
N ILE A 6 12.18 10.34 27.29
CA ILE A 6 12.39 8.91 27.45
C ILE A 6 11.17 8.15 26.91
N PHE A 7 9.95 8.57 27.24
CA PHE A 7 8.72 8.01 26.67
C PHE A 7 8.65 8.19 25.16
N SER A 8 8.98 9.38 24.64
CA SER A 8 9.02 9.60 23.19
C SER A 8 10.09 8.78 22.46
N ARG A 9 11.16 8.35 23.14
CA ARG A 9 12.17 7.43 22.57
C ARG A 9 11.74 5.96 22.65
N LEU A 10 11.01 5.56 23.69
CA LEU A 10 10.42 4.23 23.81
C LEU A 10 9.24 4.02 22.85
N GLU A 11 8.55 5.11 22.48
CA GLU A 11 7.51 5.10 21.45
C GLU A 11 8.04 5.01 20.02
N GLN A 12 9.32 5.29 19.79
CA GLN A 12 9.95 5.25 18.48
C GLN A 12 10.41 3.83 18.18
N GLU A 13 9.91 3.22 17.11
CA GLU A 13 10.70 2.16 16.49
C GLU A 13 12.01 2.79 15.99
N PRO A 14 13.18 2.19 16.28
CA PRO A 14 14.42 2.61 15.62
C PRO A 14 14.16 2.64 14.13
N HIS A 15 14.47 3.78 13.49
CA HIS A 15 14.21 4.08 12.08
C HIS A 15 14.66 2.88 11.22
N ARG A 16 13.76 1.92 10.98
CA ARG A 16 14.03 0.84 10.03
C ARG A 16 14.12 1.54 8.68
N PRO A 17 15.15 1.28 7.88
CA PRO A 17 15.22 1.80 6.52
C PRO A 17 13.88 1.51 5.87
N SER A 18 13.17 2.57 5.47
CA SER A 18 11.92 2.44 4.74
C SER A 18 12.24 1.61 3.51
N ALA A 19 11.72 0.37 3.47
CA ALA A 19 11.93 -0.48 2.31
C ALA A 19 11.47 0.32 1.09
N PRO A 20 12.31 0.43 0.04
CA PRO A 20 11.97 1.23 -1.13
C PRO A 20 10.61 0.76 -1.68
N PRO A 21 9.77 1.67 -2.17
CA PRO A 21 8.46 1.31 -2.69
C PRO A 21 8.62 0.25 -3.79
N PRO A 22 7.74 -0.77 -3.82
CA PRO A 22 7.93 -1.90 -4.71
C PRO A 22 7.73 -1.46 -6.16
N ARG A 23 8.81 -1.42 -6.96
CA ARG A 23 8.77 -1.02 -8.38
C ARG A 23 8.04 -2.06 -9.25
N MET A 24 7.65 -1.66 -10.45
CA MET A 24 7.15 -2.61 -11.45
C MET A 24 8.27 -3.55 -11.89
N SER A 25 8.03 -4.85 -11.72
CA SER A 25 8.90 -5.92 -12.23
C SER A 25 8.24 -6.60 -13.43
N GLY A 26 9.03 -7.24 -14.28
CA GLY A 26 8.50 -8.01 -15.42
C GLY A 26 7.51 -9.09 -14.98
N VAL A 27 7.77 -9.76 -13.85
CA VAL A 27 6.84 -10.74 -13.25
C VAL A 27 5.51 -10.10 -12.87
N ARG A 28 5.55 -8.92 -12.22
CA ARG A 28 4.32 -8.21 -11.84
C ARG A 28 3.53 -7.76 -13.07
N LEU A 29 4.21 -7.31 -14.12
CA LEU A 29 3.57 -6.93 -15.38
C LEU A 29 2.92 -8.13 -16.07
N GLY A 30 3.60 -9.29 -16.08
CA GLY A 30 3.04 -10.54 -16.58
C GLY A 30 1.79 -10.96 -15.78
N LEU A 31 1.84 -10.92 -14.45
CA LEU A 31 0.68 -11.19 -13.60
C LEU A 31 -0.46 -10.21 -13.85
N LEU A 32 -0.16 -8.92 -14.04
CA LEU A 32 -1.15 -7.90 -14.36
C LEU A 32 -1.80 -8.18 -15.71
N GLY A 33 -1.02 -8.50 -16.75
CA GLY A 33 -1.53 -8.86 -18.07
C GLY A 33 -2.42 -10.10 -18.04
N ILE A 34 -1.99 -11.17 -17.36
CA ILE A 34 -2.79 -12.40 -17.19
C ILE A 34 -4.09 -12.08 -16.44
N THR A 35 -4.02 -11.32 -15.35
CA THR A 35 -5.21 -10.96 -14.56
C THR A 35 -6.17 -10.10 -15.38
N LEU A 36 -5.65 -9.20 -16.22
CA LEU A 36 -6.46 -8.37 -17.12
C LEU A 36 -7.16 -9.21 -18.18
N VAL A 37 -6.44 -10.18 -18.79
CA VAL A 37 -7.02 -11.12 -19.75
C VAL A 37 -8.13 -11.94 -19.08
N LEU A 38 -7.90 -12.45 -17.87
CA LEU A 38 -8.92 -13.16 -17.09
C LEU A 38 -10.14 -12.27 -16.78
N TYR A 39 -9.90 -11.01 -16.38
CA TYR A 39 -10.95 -10.03 -16.12
C TYR A 39 -11.84 -9.83 -17.35
N VAL A 40 -11.22 -9.55 -18.50
CA VAL A 40 -11.93 -9.35 -19.78
C VAL A 40 -12.65 -10.63 -20.20
N ALA A 41 -12.01 -11.79 -20.06
CA ALA A 41 -12.61 -13.07 -20.40
C ALA A 41 -13.88 -13.34 -19.58
N VAL A 42 -13.89 -13.03 -18.28
CA VAL A 42 -15.09 -13.16 -17.44
C VAL A 42 -16.19 -12.20 -17.90
N VAL A 43 -15.86 -10.93 -18.19
CA VAL A 43 -16.84 -9.96 -18.70
C VAL A 43 -17.46 -10.45 -20.01
N VAL A 44 -16.63 -10.88 -20.97
CA VAL A 44 -17.08 -11.41 -22.27
C VAL A 44 -17.92 -12.67 -22.08
N ALA A 45 -17.52 -13.57 -21.18
CA ALA A 45 -18.25 -14.81 -20.89
C ALA A 45 -19.66 -14.54 -20.31
N VAL A 46 -19.80 -13.52 -19.46
CA VAL A 46 -21.09 -13.09 -18.90
C VAL A 46 -21.95 -12.41 -19.96
N LEU A 47 -21.40 -11.46 -20.72
CA LEU A 47 -22.11 -10.75 -21.79
C LEU A 47 -22.57 -11.70 -22.89
N GLY A 48 -21.73 -12.67 -23.24
CA GLY A 48 -22.01 -13.71 -24.23
C GLY A 48 -22.92 -14.84 -23.72
N LYS A 49 -23.41 -14.77 -22.47
CA LYS A 49 -24.29 -15.79 -21.85
C LYS A 49 -23.75 -17.21 -22.00
N THR A 50 -22.45 -17.36 -21.82
CA THR A 50 -21.74 -18.62 -22.04
C THR A 50 -22.02 -19.64 -20.92
N TRP A 51 -21.29 -20.76 -20.93
CA TRP A 51 -21.31 -21.76 -19.85
C TRP A 51 -21.11 -21.16 -18.45
N LEU A 52 -20.45 -20.01 -18.33
CA LEU A 52 -20.25 -19.33 -17.05
C LEU A 52 -21.57 -18.85 -16.43
N VAL A 53 -22.50 -18.35 -17.24
CA VAL A 53 -23.85 -17.97 -16.79
C VAL A 53 -24.66 -19.22 -16.45
N GLN A 54 -24.46 -20.33 -17.17
CA GLN A 54 -25.09 -21.59 -16.81
C GLN A 54 -24.60 -22.11 -15.45
N LEU A 55 -23.30 -22.01 -15.17
CA LEU A 55 -22.73 -22.36 -13.87
C LEU A 55 -23.31 -21.48 -12.75
N ASP A 56 -23.42 -20.17 -12.98
CA ASP A 56 -24.06 -19.23 -12.06
C ASP A 56 -25.47 -19.72 -11.65
N TRP A 57 -26.29 -20.09 -12.64
CA TRP A 57 -27.64 -20.62 -12.41
C TRP A 57 -27.64 -21.99 -11.73
N GLN A 58 -26.75 -22.91 -12.12
CA GLN A 58 -26.64 -24.23 -11.49
C GLN A 58 -26.33 -24.11 -10.00
N VAL A 59 -25.36 -23.27 -9.63
CA VAL A 59 -24.99 -23.06 -8.23
C VAL A 59 -26.11 -22.36 -7.45
N MET A 60 -26.75 -21.36 -8.05
CA MET A 60 -27.93 -20.72 -7.44
C MET A 60 -29.04 -21.73 -7.17
N LEU A 61 -29.39 -22.56 -8.16
CA LEU A 61 -30.50 -23.51 -8.07
C LEU A 61 -30.21 -24.66 -7.10
N PHE A 62 -28.93 -25.03 -6.95
CA PHE A 62 -28.50 -25.96 -5.92
C PHE A 62 -28.77 -25.45 -4.50
N ARG A 63 -28.76 -24.11 -4.30
CA ARG A 63 -29.03 -23.40 -3.04
C ARG A 63 -28.21 -23.95 -1.86
N PRO A 64 -26.87 -23.80 -1.86
CA PRO A 64 -25.99 -24.36 -0.83
C PRO A 64 -26.44 -24.03 0.60
N TYR A 65 -26.86 -22.79 0.84
CA TYR A 65 -27.37 -22.33 2.13
C TYR A 65 -28.61 -23.06 2.66
N LYS A 66 -29.36 -23.75 1.79
CA LYS A 66 -30.49 -24.62 2.19
C LYS A 66 -30.06 -26.08 2.40
N GLN A 67 -29.01 -26.52 1.72
CA GLN A 67 -28.50 -27.89 1.85
C GLN A 67 -27.77 -28.08 3.18
N TRP A 68 -27.04 -27.06 3.63
CA TRP A 68 -26.21 -27.12 4.85
C TRP A 68 -26.47 -25.95 5.82
N PRO A 69 -27.71 -25.77 6.30
CA PRO A 69 -28.08 -24.61 7.11
C PRO A 69 -27.21 -24.39 8.36
N GLU A 70 -26.59 -25.43 8.90
CA GLU A 70 -25.68 -25.38 10.05
C GLU A 70 -24.50 -24.42 9.87
N PHE A 71 -24.01 -24.23 8.64
CA PHE A 71 -22.89 -23.32 8.37
C PHE A 71 -23.34 -21.87 8.14
N HIS A 72 -24.65 -21.62 7.96
CA HIS A 72 -25.16 -20.32 7.54
C HIS A 72 -24.73 -19.19 8.48
N GLY A 73 -24.97 -19.34 9.80
CA GLY A 73 -24.63 -18.29 10.77
C GLY A 73 -23.12 -18.02 10.87
N ALA A 74 -22.30 -19.06 10.83
CA ALA A 74 -20.84 -18.92 10.88
C ALA A 74 -20.29 -18.24 9.61
N LEU A 75 -20.82 -18.62 8.45
CA LEU A 75 -20.41 -18.05 7.17
C LEU A 75 -20.93 -16.61 7.00
N ASP A 76 -22.13 -16.30 7.47
CA ASP A 76 -22.66 -14.93 7.49
C ASP A 76 -21.79 -14.01 8.37
N ALA A 77 -21.40 -14.46 9.57
CA ALA A 77 -20.41 -13.73 10.38
C ALA A 77 -19.05 -13.59 9.67
N PHE A 78 -18.59 -14.62 8.97
CA PHE A 78 -17.32 -14.59 8.27
C PHE A 78 -17.32 -13.63 7.06
N VAL A 79 -18.46 -13.47 6.37
CA VAL A 79 -18.57 -12.57 5.19
C VAL A 79 -18.31 -11.10 5.53
N VAL A 80 -18.45 -10.73 6.81
CA VAL A 80 -18.10 -9.40 7.34
C VAL A 80 -16.63 -9.06 7.06
N MET A 81 -15.75 -10.06 6.94
CA MET A 81 -14.34 -9.89 6.54
C MET A 81 -14.18 -9.46 5.07
N GLY A 82 -15.26 -9.40 4.30
CA GLY A 82 -15.34 -8.75 2.98
C GLY A 82 -16.04 -7.39 3.00
N GLN A 83 -16.72 -7.03 4.09
CA GLN A 83 -17.42 -5.75 4.17
C GLN A 83 -16.44 -4.61 4.29
N ARG A 84 -16.63 -3.55 3.48
CA ARG A 84 -15.73 -2.41 3.42
C ARG A 84 -15.62 -1.70 4.77
N ALA A 85 -16.73 -1.33 5.40
CA ALA A 85 -16.69 -0.49 6.59
C ALA A 85 -15.94 -1.15 7.78
N PRO A 86 -16.29 -2.39 8.19
CA PRO A 86 -15.60 -3.05 9.30
C PRO A 86 -14.11 -3.30 9.00
N THR A 87 -13.80 -3.83 7.81
CA THR A 87 -12.42 -4.17 7.46
C THR A 87 -11.55 -2.94 7.23
N ALA A 88 -12.07 -1.89 6.60
CA ALA A 88 -11.35 -0.64 6.41
C ALA A 88 -11.08 0.05 7.74
N VAL A 89 -12.04 0.06 8.67
CA VAL A 89 -11.81 0.63 10.02
C VAL A 89 -10.72 -0.14 10.75
N LEU A 90 -10.78 -1.48 10.74
CA LEU A 90 -9.77 -2.33 11.38
C LEU A 90 -8.38 -2.10 10.81
N VAL A 91 -8.26 -2.20 9.48
CA VAL A 91 -6.98 -2.03 8.77
C VAL A 91 -6.48 -0.59 8.89
N ALA A 92 -7.33 0.42 8.77
CA ALA A 92 -6.95 1.83 8.95
C ALA A 92 -6.51 2.12 10.39
N SER A 93 -7.13 1.49 11.40
CA SER A 93 -6.71 1.64 12.81
C SER A 93 -5.29 1.11 13.01
N TRP A 94 -5.02 -0.09 12.50
CA TRP A 94 -3.67 -0.68 12.56
C TRP A 94 -2.64 0.10 11.74
N LEU A 95 -2.99 0.49 10.51
CA LEU A 95 -2.12 1.30 9.65
C LEU A 95 -1.93 2.72 10.20
N GLY A 96 -2.90 3.27 10.92
CA GLY A 96 -2.84 4.55 11.59
C GLY A 96 -1.90 4.51 12.78
N TRP A 97 -2.01 3.50 13.62
CA TRP A 97 -1.03 3.22 14.68
C TRP A 97 0.38 3.06 14.09
N ARG A 98 0.53 2.27 13.02
CA ARG A 98 1.81 2.09 12.32
C ARG A 98 2.34 3.40 11.74
N SER A 99 1.48 4.20 11.12
CA SER A 99 1.81 5.51 10.53
C SER A 99 2.29 6.49 11.60
N TRP A 100 1.64 6.48 12.77
CA TRP A 100 2.05 7.27 13.93
C TRP A 100 3.43 6.84 14.45
N ARG A 101 3.65 5.53 14.63
CA ARG A 101 4.94 4.96 15.08
C ARG A 101 6.08 5.25 14.10
N GLN A 102 5.80 5.21 12.80
CA GLN A 102 6.79 5.39 11.74
C GLN A 102 6.92 6.85 11.25
N ARG A 103 6.08 7.77 11.77
CA ARG A 103 6.02 9.20 11.37
C ARG A 103 5.85 9.42 9.87
N THR A 104 5.19 8.49 9.20
CA THR A 104 4.87 8.53 7.76
C THR A 104 3.37 8.34 7.60
N LEU A 105 2.77 9.03 6.63
CA LEU A 105 1.38 8.86 6.23
C LEU A 105 1.22 7.80 5.12
N ARG A 106 2.34 7.31 4.56
CA ARG A 106 2.34 6.37 3.43
C ARG A 106 1.43 5.17 3.62
N PRO A 107 1.42 4.44 4.76
CA PRO A 107 0.54 3.27 4.92
C PRO A 107 -0.95 3.63 4.78
N LEU A 108 -1.38 4.75 5.36
CA LEU A 108 -2.76 5.24 5.25
C LEU A 108 -3.09 5.73 3.84
N LEU A 109 -2.16 6.45 3.19
CA LEU A 109 -2.37 6.94 1.82
C LEU A 109 -2.45 5.79 0.81
N VAL A 110 -1.66 4.72 0.97
CA VAL A 110 -1.77 3.51 0.16
C VAL A 110 -3.15 2.88 0.30
N LEU A 111 -3.67 2.74 1.52
CA LEU A 111 -5.04 2.26 1.75
C LEU A 111 -6.08 3.18 1.09
N ALA A 112 -5.96 4.50 1.29
CA ALA A 112 -6.90 5.47 0.74
C ALA A 112 -6.94 5.44 -0.79
N VAL A 113 -5.76 5.42 -1.45
CA VAL A 113 -5.66 5.31 -2.91
C VAL A 113 -6.23 3.99 -3.41
N ALA A 114 -5.95 2.87 -2.75
CA ALA A 114 -6.49 1.58 -3.17
C ALA A 114 -8.02 1.53 -3.06
N LEU A 115 -8.59 2.06 -1.97
CA LEU A 115 -10.04 2.16 -1.81
C LEU A 115 -10.65 3.14 -2.83
N LEU A 116 -9.98 4.23 -3.16
CA LEU A 116 -10.42 5.15 -4.20
C LEU A 116 -10.45 4.47 -5.57
N LEU A 117 -9.36 3.78 -5.95
CA LEU A 117 -9.28 2.99 -7.18
C LEU A 117 -10.40 1.95 -7.25
N LEU A 118 -10.71 1.31 -6.12
CA LEU A 118 -11.82 0.36 -6.05
C LEU A 118 -13.17 1.02 -6.33
N ASN A 119 -13.45 2.20 -5.77
CA ASN A 119 -14.69 2.93 -6.10
C ASN A 119 -14.75 3.33 -7.57
N VAL A 120 -13.65 3.86 -8.10
CA VAL A 120 -13.60 4.32 -9.50
C VAL A 120 -13.76 3.15 -10.47
N THR A 121 -13.12 2.02 -10.21
CA THR A 121 -13.13 0.87 -11.13
C THR A 121 -14.34 -0.02 -10.92
N VAL A 122 -14.49 -0.63 -9.74
CA VAL A 122 -15.61 -1.54 -9.42
C VAL A 122 -16.93 -0.79 -9.36
N GLY A 123 -16.95 0.42 -8.80
CA GLY A 123 -18.17 1.24 -8.77
C GLY A 123 -18.63 1.64 -10.16
N ALA A 124 -17.72 2.03 -11.07
CA ALA A 124 -18.11 2.34 -12.45
C ALA A 124 -18.70 1.13 -13.19
N VAL A 125 -18.14 -0.07 -13.00
CA VAL A 125 -18.68 -1.29 -13.62
C VAL A 125 -20.04 -1.66 -13.04
N LYS A 126 -20.24 -1.52 -11.73
CA LYS A 126 -21.55 -1.73 -11.09
C LYS A 126 -22.62 -0.81 -11.69
N ILE A 127 -22.32 0.47 -11.79
CA ILE A 127 -23.24 1.47 -12.37
C ILE A 127 -23.49 1.18 -13.85
N GLY A 128 -22.45 0.79 -14.60
CA GLY A 128 -22.55 0.55 -16.04
C GLY A 128 -23.30 -0.73 -16.42
N LEU A 129 -23.18 -1.80 -15.63
CA LEU A 129 -23.73 -3.12 -15.96
C LEU A 129 -25.00 -3.49 -15.21
N GLY A 130 -25.26 -2.91 -14.04
CA GLY A 130 -26.59 -2.96 -13.43
C GLY A 130 -27.13 -4.36 -13.12
N ARG A 131 -26.29 -5.31 -12.66
CA ARG A 131 -26.66 -6.74 -12.54
C ARG A 131 -27.51 -7.05 -11.30
N LEU A 132 -28.60 -7.81 -11.45
CA LEU A 132 -29.38 -8.34 -10.31
C LEU A 132 -28.76 -9.60 -9.69
N GLY A 133 -29.06 -9.81 -8.41
CA GLY A 133 -28.56 -10.95 -7.64
C GLY A 133 -29.42 -12.19 -7.65
N PRO A 134 -28.84 -13.33 -7.24
CA PRO A 134 -29.51 -14.63 -7.30
C PRO A 134 -30.88 -14.61 -6.59
N HIS A 135 -31.02 -13.86 -5.49
CA HIS A 135 -32.29 -13.75 -4.76
C HIS A 135 -33.40 -12.99 -5.52
N TYR A 136 -33.05 -12.11 -6.45
CA TYR A 136 -33.97 -11.27 -7.21
C TYR A 136 -34.10 -11.67 -8.68
N ALA A 137 -33.31 -12.64 -9.11
CA ALA A 137 -33.29 -13.12 -10.49
C ALA A 137 -34.57 -13.91 -10.79
N THR A 138 -35.29 -13.50 -11.83
CA THR A 138 -36.58 -14.09 -12.22
C THR A 138 -36.50 -14.83 -13.56
N SER A 139 -35.46 -14.62 -14.35
CA SER A 139 -35.35 -15.15 -15.72
C SER A 139 -34.20 -16.16 -15.83
N VAL A 140 -34.51 -17.44 -15.61
CA VAL A 140 -33.52 -18.53 -15.66
C VAL A 140 -32.76 -18.53 -17.00
N GLY A 141 -31.43 -18.58 -16.93
CA GLY A 141 -30.54 -18.54 -18.09
C GLY A 141 -30.20 -17.12 -18.58
N SER A 142 -30.79 -16.08 -18.00
CA SER A 142 -30.40 -14.69 -18.30
C SER A 142 -29.11 -14.32 -17.55
N ALA A 143 -28.39 -13.31 -18.07
CA ALA A 143 -27.24 -12.73 -17.37
C ALA A 143 -27.66 -11.71 -16.28
N GLU A 144 -28.95 -11.36 -16.23
CA GLU A 144 -29.53 -10.39 -15.28
C GLU A 144 -28.87 -9.00 -15.31
N LEU A 145 -28.26 -8.62 -16.44
CA LEU A 145 -27.62 -7.32 -16.66
C LEU A 145 -28.65 -6.24 -17.02
N TYR A 146 -28.34 -4.99 -16.69
CA TYR A 146 -29.16 -3.80 -16.92
C TYR A 146 -30.55 -3.84 -16.28
N ALA A 147 -30.67 -4.61 -15.19
CA ALA A 147 -31.93 -4.81 -14.48
C ALA A 147 -31.98 -4.02 -13.15
N GLY A 148 -31.14 -2.99 -13.02
CA GLY A 148 -31.14 -2.04 -11.90
C GLY A 148 -30.46 -2.53 -10.62
N GLY A 149 -29.78 -3.68 -10.65
CA GLY A 149 -29.00 -4.18 -9.52
C GLY A 149 -27.57 -3.64 -9.49
N ASP A 150 -26.84 -3.83 -8.39
CA ASP A 150 -25.52 -3.24 -8.18
C ASP A 150 -24.46 -4.29 -7.82
N ILE A 151 -24.68 -5.57 -8.11
CA ILE A 151 -23.87 -6.64 -7.52
C ILE A 151 -22.62 -7.02 -8.31
N PHE A 152 -22.56 -6.72 -9.61
CA PHE A 152 -21.48 -7.14 -10.50
C PHE A 152 -20.49 -6.01 -10.78
N PRO A 153 -19.19 -6.18 -10.49
CA PRO A 153 -18.55 -7.32 -9.81
C PRO A 153 -18.80 -7.32 -8.30
N SER A 154 -18.52 -8.44 -7.63
CA SER A 154 -18.74 -8.55 -6.18
C SER A 154 -17.87 -7.57 -5.40
N GLY A 155 -18.55 -6.68 -4.66
CA GLY A 155 -17.89 -5.68 -3.83
C GLY A 155 -17.19 -6.31 -2.62
N HIS A 156 -17.82 -7.28 -1.95
CA HIS A 156 -17.23 -7.97 -0.80
C HIS A 156 -15.91 -8.64 -1.16
N THR A 157 -15.91 -9.34 -2.30
CA THR A 157 -14.74 -10.03 -2.82
C THR A 157 -13.62 -9.06 -3.17
N ALA A 158 -13.91 -8.01 -3.94
CA ALA A 158 -12.90 -7.05 -4.35
C ALA A 158 -12.35 -6.23 -3.17
N ASN A 159 -13.21 -5.86 -2.21
CA ASN A 159 -12.82 -5.22 -0.96
C ASN A 159 -11.86 -6.11 -0.17
N ALA A 160 -12.20 -7.38 0.05
CA ALA A 160 -11.34 -8.32 0.76
C ALA A 160 -9.94 -8.39 0.12
N VAL A 161 -9.87 -8.47 -1.22
CA VAL A 161 -8.58 -8.56 -1.91
C VAL A 161 -7.74 -7.32 -1.62
N VAL A 162 -8.33 -6.14 -1.77
CA VAL A 162 -7.64 -4.88 -1.54
C VAL A 162 -7.23 -4.70 -0.07
N THR A 163 -8.15 -4.86 0.89
CA THR A 163 -7.90 -4.56 2.31
C THR A 163 -6.88 -5.52 2.92
N TRP A 164 -7.05 -6.83 2.72
CA TRP A 164 -6.12 -7.83 3.25
C TRP A 164 -4.81 -7.86 2.46
N GLY A 165 -4.86 -7.68 1.13
CA GLY A 165 -3.69 -7.65 0.27
C GLY A 165 -2.77 -6.46 0.51
N ILE A 166 -3.29 -5.31 0.94
CA ILE A 166 -2.47 -4.14 1.31
C ILE A 166 -1.52 -4.47 2.47
N LEU A 167 -1.92 -5.31 3.42
CA LEU A 167 -1.05 -5.72 4.53
C LEU A 167 0.19 -6.44 4.00
N ALA A 168 0.01 -7.33 3.01
CA ALA A 168 1.10 -8.01 2.34
C ALA A 168 1.95 -7.05 1.48
N TYR A 169 1.30 -6.10 0.80
CA TYR A 169 1.98 -5.06 0.01
C TYR A 169 2.89 -4.17 0.86
N LEU A 170 2.45 -3.81 2.07
CA LEU A 170 3.18 -2.96 3.02
C LEU A 170 4.11 -3.75 3.95
N ALA A 171 4.24 -5.07 3.76
CA ALA A 171 5.11 -5.91 4.58
C ALA A 171 6.59 -5.61 4.32
N THR A 172 7.36 -5.41 5.39
CA THR A 172 8.78 -5.00 5.30
C THR A 172 9.75 -6.17 5.18
N THR A 173 9.35 -7.38 5.58
CA THR A 173 10.20 -8.58 5.51
C THR A 173 9.64 -9.60 4.52
N PRO A 174 10.48 -10.38 3.83
CA PRO A 174 10.02 -11.42 2.91
C PRO A 174 9.12 -12.47 3.59
N ARG A 175 9.42 -12.83 4.85
CA ARG A 175 8.61 -13.77 5.64
C ARG A 175 7.23 -13.19 5.94
N ALA A 176 7.17 -11.95 6.45
CA ALA A 176 5.89 -11.30 6.73
C ALA A 176 5.06 -11.14 5.45
N ARG A 177 5.69 -10.75 4.33
CA ARG A 177 5.03 -10.65 3.03
C ARG A 177 4.42 -11.98 2.60
N ARG A 178 5.17 -13.09 2.69
CA ARG A 178 4.67 -14.42 2.33
C ARG A 178 3.49 -14.83 3.20
N VAL A 179 3.60 -14.69 4.53
CA VAL A 179 2.54 -15.06 5.47
C VAL A 179 1.29 -14.22 5.22
N LEU A 180 1.43 -12.89 5.10
CA LEU A 180 0.31 -11.99 4.86
C LEU A 180 -0.33 -12.22 3.49
N SER A 181 0.45 -12.59 2.46
CA SER A 181 -0.11 -12.99 1.16
C SER A 181 -0.95 -14.26 1.26
N VAL A 182 -0.50 -15.26 2.03
CA VAL A 182 -1.27 -16.50 2.25
C VAL A 182 -2.55 -16.20 3.03
N VAL A 183 -2.45 -15.44 4.13
CA VAL A 183 -3.61 -15.04 4.93
C VAL A 183 -4.61 -14.25 4.09
N ALA A 184 -4.15 -13.27 3.31
CA ALA A 184 -5.00 -12.53 2.39
C ALA A 184 -5.63 -13.45 1.34
N GLY A 185 -4.89 -14.39 0.76
CA GLY A 185 -5.42 -15.38 -0.17
C GLY A 185 -6.54 -16.22 0.44
N VAL A 186 -6.33 -16.76 1.65
CA VAL A 186 -7.35 -17.56 2.35
C VAL A 186 -8.59 -16.74 2.67
N LEU A 187 -8.43 -15.54 3.23
CA LEU A 187 -9.56 -14.67 3.58
C LEU A 187 -10.37 -14.26 2.33
N THR A 188 -9.68 -13.92 1.24
CA THR A 188 -10.33 -13.45 0.01
C THR A 188 -11.06 -14.55 -0.73
N LEU A 189 -10.44 -15.73 -0.83
CA LEU A 189 -11.08 -16.91 -1.41
C LEU A 189 -12.26 -17.36 -0.55
N GLY A 190 -12.08 -17.38 0.76
CA GLY A 190 -13.14 -17.69 1.71
C GLY A 190 -14.33 -16.74 1.55
N VAL A 191 -14.10 -15.43 1.62
CA VAL A 191 -15.17 -14.41 1.49
C VAL A 191 -15.94 -14.58 0.18
N GLY A 192 -15.25 -14.80 -0.94
CA GLY A 192 -15.89 -15.04 -2.23
C GLY A 192 -16.69 -16.35 -2.27
N ALA A 193 -16.16 -17.44 -1.72
CA ALA A 193 -16.90 -18.69 -1.62
C ALA A 193 -18.16 -18.54 -0.73
N THR A 194 -18.04 -17.79 0.35
CA THR A 194 -19.13 -17.49 1.27
C THR A 194 -20.25 -16.67 0.62
N THR A 195 -19.93 -15.67 -0.20
CA THR A 195 -20.98 -14.88 -0.88
C THR A 195 -21.78 -15.72 -1.88
N VAL A 196 -21.12 -16.66 -2.56
CA VAL A 196 -21.78 -17.66 -3.43
C VAL A 196 -22.63 -18.61 -2.59
N TYR A 197 -22.07 -19.11 -1.48
CA TYR A 197 -22.76 -20.03 -0.56
C TYR A 197 -24.07 -19.44 -0.04
N LEU A 198 -24.04 -18.19 0.43
CA LEU A 198 -25.20 -17.45 0.94
C LEU A 198 -26.18 -17.05 -0.18
N GLY A 199 -25.82 -17.22 -1.45
CA GLY A 199 -26.65 -16.85 -2.59
C GLY A 199 -26.82 -15.34 -2.76
N THR A 200 -25.87 -14.54 -2.29
CA THR A 200 -25.87 -13.08 -2.46
C THR A 200 -25.20 -12.64 -3.76
N HIS A 201 -24.27 -13.45 -4.27
CA HIS A 201 -23.53 -13.20 -5.49
C HIS A 201 -23.47 -14.43 -6.40
N TRP A 202 -23.38 -14.18 -7.69
CA TRP A 202 -23.07 -15.22 -8.68
C TRP A 202 -21.59 -15.61 -8.63
N VAL A 203 -21.23 -16.78 -9.16
CA VAL A 203 -19.83 -17.25 -9.23
C VAL A 203 -19.00 -16.29 -10.08
N SER A 204 -19.54 -15.87 -11.22
CA SER A 204 -18.89 -14.90 -12.10
C SER A 204 -18.69 -13.52 -11.46
N ASP A 205 -19.59 -13.07 -10.57
CA ASP A 205 -19.40 -11.82 -9.82
C ASP A 205 -18.16 -11.89 -8.92
N VAL A 206 -17.96 -13.05 -8.30
CA VAL A 206 -16.83 -13.31 -7.39
C VAL A 206 -15.53 -13.44 -8.17
N LEU A 207 -15.52 -14.17 -9.28
CA LEU A 207 -14.35 -14.26 -10.17
C LEU A 207 -13.91 -12.87 -10.63
N LEU A 208 -14.86 -12.05 -11.09
CA LEU A 208 -14.55 -10.69 -11.53
C LEU A 208 -14.12 -9.79 -10.36
N GLY A 209 -14.70 -9.97 -9.18
CA GLY A 209 -14.31 -9.28 -7.95
C GLY A 209 -12.86 -9.59 -7.53
N TRP A 210 -12.44 -10.87 -7.57
CA TRP A 210 -11.06 -11.25 -7.30
C TRP A 210 -10.10 -10.64 -8.30
N ALA A 211 -10.42 -10.72 -9.60
CA ALA A 211 -9.60 -10.14 -10.66
C ALA A 211 -9.48 -8.62 -10.52
N ALA A 212 -10.59 -7.91 -10.24
CA ALA A 212 -10.61 -6.47 -10.04
C ALA A 212 -9.70 -6.04 -8.87
N GLY A 213 -9.87 -6.66 -7.71
CA GLY A 213 -9.06 -6.36 -6.54
C GLY A 213 -7.57 -6.64 -6.77
N LEU A 214 -7.25 -7.73 -7.47
CA LEU A 214 -5.88 -8.09 -7.78
C LEU A 214 -5.24 -7.10 -8.77
N LEU A 215 -5.98 -6.67 -9.80
CA LEU A 215 -5.53 -5.62 -10.73
C LEU A 215 -5.15 -4.33 -9.98
N ILE A 216 -5.99 -3.90 -9.03
CA ILE A 216 -5.70 -2.72 -8.20
C ILE A 216 -4.38 -2.90 -7.43
N LEU A 217 -4.21 -4.03 -6.73
CA LEU A 217 -2.98 -4.31 -5.98
C LEU A 217 -1.73 -4.37 -6.86
N LEU A 218 -1.84 -4.95 -8.05
CA LEU A 218 -0.73 -5.04 -9.00
C LEU A 218 -0.41 -3.68 -9.62
N ALA A 219 -1.39 -2.79 -9.78
CA ALA A 219 -1.24 -1.45 -10.32
C ALA A 219 -0.77 -0.40 -9.29
N LEU A 220 -0.96 -0.64 -7.98
CA LEU A 220 -0.57 0.29 -6.90
C LEU A 220 0.83 0.93 -7.01
N PRO A 221 1.89 0.22 -7.45
CA PRO A 221 3.20 0.82 -7.67
C PRO A 221 3.22 2.04 -8.58
N TRP A 222 2.32 2.12 -9.58
CA TRP A 222 2.21 3.30 -10.42
C TRP A 222 1.67 4.52 -9.68
N CYS A 223 0.97 4.31 -8.56
CA CYS A 223 0.46 5.38 -7.71
C CYS A 223 1.46 5.82 -6.63
N GLU A 224 2.56 5.09 -6.40
CA GLU A 224 3.57 5.44 -5.38
C GLU A 224 4.16 6.85 -5.55
N PRO A 225 4.46 7.35 -6.76
CA PRO A 225 4.91 8.73 -6.94
C PRO A 225 3.87 9.76 -6.48
N ALA A 226 2.59 9.53 -6.79
CA ALA A 226 1.50 10.39 -6.37
C ALA A 226 1.28 10.33 -4.85
N ILE A 227 1.42 9.14 -4.24
CA ILE A 227 1.34 8.95 -2.79
C ILE A 227 2.47 9.70 -2.08
N ALA A 228 3.71 9.59 -2.58
CA ALA A 228 4.86 10.30 -2.03
C ALA A 228 4.71 11.82 -2.15
N TRP A 229 4.20 12.30 -3.29
CA TRP A 229 3.86 13.71 -3.48
C TRP A 229 2.79 14.19 -2.49
N ALA A 230 1.71 13.42 -2.31
CA ALA A 230 0.63 13.75 -1.39
C ALA A 230 1.10 13.81 0.07
N GLU A 231 1.98 12.88 0.47
CA GLU A 231 2.61 12.89 1.79
C GLU A 231 3.47 14.14 2.00
N ALA A 232 4.33 14.48 1.04
CA ALA A 232 5.16 15.67 1.09
C ALA A 232 4.32 16.95 1.18
N LEU A 233 3.25 17.04 0.40
CA LEU A 233 2.30 18.15 0.44
C LEU A 233 1.62 18.24 1.82
N ALA A 234 1.14 17.13 2.38
CA ALA A 234 0.49 17.11 3.69
C ALA A 234 1.43 17.61 4.80
N PHE A 235 2.70 17.20 4.78
CA PHE A 235 3.69 17.69 5.74
C PHE A 235 4.04 19.16 5.53
N ALA A 236 4.17 19.62 4.28
CA ALA A 236 4.43 21.03 3.96
C ALA A 236 3.28 21.93 4.46
N LEU A 237 2.02 21.54 4.20
CA LEU A 237 0.84 22.25 4.68
C LEU A 237 0.81 22.27 6.20
N ARG A 238 1.02 21.13 6.88
CA ARG A 238 1.09 21.06 8.35
C ARG A 238 2.17 21.96 8.93
N GLY A 239 3.33 22.07 8.27
CA GLY A 239 4.41 22.97 8.65
C GLY A 239 4.00 24.45 8.54
N ARG A 240 3.38 24.84 7.43
CA ARG A 240 2.85 26.20 7.21
C ARG A 240 1.80 26.58 8.24
N PHE A 241 0.84 25.71 8.51
CA PHE A 241 -0.19 25.94 9.54
C PHE A 241 0.42 26.11 10.93
N ARG A 242 1.40 25.27 11.31
CA ARG A 242 2.09 25.40 12.60
C ARG A 242 2.91 26.69 12.72
N ALA A 243 3.55 27.12 11.64
CA ALA A 243 4.28 28.39 11.60
C ALA A 243 3.33 29.59 11.74
N ALA A 244 2.18 29.55 11.07
CA ALA A 244 1.16 30.60 11.18
C ALA A 244 0.52 30.70 12.57
N LEU A 245 0.40 29.57 13.28
CA LEU A 245 -0.15 29.51 14.64
C LEU A 245 0.90 29.80 15.74
N SER A 246 2.19 29.82 15.39
CA SER A 246 3.23 30.18 16.35
C SER A 246 3.27 31.71 16.45
N PRO A 247 3.06 32.31 17.63
CA PRO A 247 3.26 33.74 17.79
C PRO A 247 4.70 34.04 17.39
N THR A 248 4.90 34.94 16.44
CA THR A 248 6.23 35.41 16.04
C THR A 248 6.91 36.06 17.24
N THR A 249 7.64 35.29 18.06
CA THR A 249 8.62 35.83 19.00
C THR A 249 9.89 36.18 18.22
N ALA A 250 9.75 37.01 17.19
CA ALA A 250 10.87 37.79 16.70
C ALA A 250 11.09 38.92 17.70
N SER A 251 11.76 38.64 18.82
CA SER A 251 12.46 39.71 19.52
C SER A 251 13.50 40.24 18.53
N PRO A 252 13.46 41.53 18.15
CA PRO A 252 14.54 42.09 17.37
C PRO A 252 15.80 41.94 18.22
N VAL A 253 16.74 41.12 17.75
CA VAL A 253 18.09 41.12 18.30
C VAL A 253 18.61 42.54 18.05
N PRO A 254 18.87 43.35 19.08
CA PRO A 254 19.47 44.67 18.85
C PRO A 254 20.80 44.43 18.13
N PRO A 255 21.16 45.26 17.13
CA PRO A 255 22.41 45.07 16.40
C PRO A 255 23.54 45.04 17.42
N SER A 256 24.17 43.87 17.55
CA SER A 256 25.34 43.70 18.40
C SER A 256 26.38 44.74 17.99
N ALA A 257 26.80 45.54 18.96
CA ALA A 257 27.78 46.59 18.79
C ALA A 257 29.00 46.09 18.01
N ARG A 258 29.52 46.99 17.17
CA ARG A 258 30.66 46.89 16.26
C ARG A 258 31.69 45.80 16.61
N PRO A 259 32.27 45.11 15.60
CA PRO A 259 33.42 44.25 15.84
C PRO A 259 34.56 45.11 16.40
N VAL A 260 34.95 44.86 17.64
CA VAL A 260 36.20 45.37 18.20
C VAL A 260 37.31 44.79 17.34
N ALA A 261 37.99 45.64 16.59
CA ALA A 261 39.17 45.28 15.81
C ALA A 261 40.19 44.64 16.76
N ALA A 262 40.46 43.35 16.58
CA ALA A 262 41.56 42.69 17.24
C ALA A 262 42.85 43.41 16.85
N ARG A 263 43.50 44.07 17.82
CA ARG A 263 44.87 44.56 17.66
C ARG A 263 45.76 43.35 17.35
N GLN A 264 46.25 43.27 16.11
CA GLN A 264 47.33 42.36 15.78
C GLN A 264 48.59 42.79 16.55
N PRO A 265 49.31 41.88 17.22
CA PRO A 265 50.64 42.18 17.71
C PRO A 265 51.59 42.38 16.52
N LEU A 266 52.33 43.49 16.53
CA LEU A 266 53.43 43.73 15.60
C LEU A 266 54.45 42.61 15.71
N VAL A 267 54.58 41.80 14.67
CA VAL A 267 55.74 40.92 14.46
C VAL A 267 56.89 41.80 14.00
N GLN A 268 57.88 42.00 14.88
CA GLN A 268 59.16 42.59 14.47
C GLN A 268 59.98 41.55 13.68
N PRO A 269 60.62 41.93 12.56
CA PRO A 269 61.49 41.03 11.82
C PRO A 269 62.84 40.90 12.53
N SER A 270 63.14 39.70 13.03
CA SER A 270 64.48 39.38 13.53
C SER A 270 65.42 39.10 12.34
N ALA A 271 66.53 39.83 12.32
CA ALA A 271 67.56 39.77 11.30
C ALA A 271 68.26 38.39 11.23
N THR A 272 68.48 37.96 9.98
CA THR A 272 69.68 37.32 9.44
C THR A 272 70.42 36.30 10.31
N ARG A 273 70.34 35.01 9.93
CA ARG A 273 71.49 34.11 10.02
C ARG A 273 71.56 33.16 8.83
N THR A 274 72.59 33.39 8.03
CA THR A 274 73.00 32.64 6.85
C THR A 274 73.85 31.42 7.22
N VAL A 275 73.93 30.46 6.27
CA VAL A 275 74.98 29.41 6.04
C VAL A 275 74.79 28.04 6.75
N PRO A 276 75.10 26.87 6.10
CA PRO A 276 74.94 26.48 4.70
C PRO A 276 74.39 25.04 4.49
N ALA A 277 74.27 24.67 3.21
CA ALA A 277 73.97 23.37 2.64
C ALA A 277 74.91 22.21 3.06
N ARG A 278 74.36 20.99 3.06
CA ARG A 278 75.12 19.76 2.78
C ARG A 278 74.21 18.71 2.12
N GLU A 279 74.54 18.37 0.88
CA GLU A 279 74.06 17.16 0.20
C GLU A 279 74.66 15.91 0.86
N THR A 280 73.94 14.77 0.79
CA THR A 280 74.50 13.46 0.41
C THR A 280 73.38 12.47 0.10
N SER A 281 73.23 12.19 -1.20
CA SER A 281 73.07 10.89 -1.88
C SER A 281 72.88 9.56 -1.08
N GLY A 282 72.05 8.67 -1.66
CA GLY A 282 72.15 7.21 -1.54
C GLY A 282 70.76 6.52 -1.49
N SER A 283 70.14 6.09 -2.60
CA SER A 283 70.36 4.85 -3.38
C SER A 283 70.06 3.53 -2.63
N GLY A 284 69.15 2.72 -3.18
CA GLY A 284 68.99 1.28 -2.88
C GLY A 284 67.50 0.86 -2.83
N VAL A 285 66.86 0.39 -3.90
CA VAL A 285 66.96 -0.91 -4.61
C VAL A 285 66.35 -2.11 -3.84
N ARG A 286 65.59 -2.91 -4.62
CA ARG A 286 64.97 -4.26 -4.42
C ARG A 286 63.54 -4.29 -3.87
N SER A 287 62.52 -4.71 -4.64
CA SER A 287 62.26 -5.99 -5.35
C SER A 287 61.97 -7.16 -4.41
N THR A 288 60.75 -7.72 -4.52
CA THR A 288 60.38 -9.15 -4.68
C THR A 288 58.85 -9.28 -4.52
N LEU A 289 58.09 -9.76 -5.53
CA LEU A 289 57.70 -11.18 -5.76
C LEU A 289 57.04 -11.81 -4.51
N GLY A 290 55.82 -12.37 -4.52
CA GLY A 290 54.88 -12.78 -5.56
C GLY A 290 53.63 -13.42 -4.92
N PRO A 291 52.69 -13.97 -5.72
CA PRO A 291 51.37 -14.45 -5.26
C PRO A 291 51.32 -15.98 -5.05
N ARG A 292 50.31 -16.45 -4.29
CA ARG A 292 49.75 -17.83 -4.17
C ARG A 292 48.81 -17.82 -2.94
N ARG A 293 47.58 -18.32 -2.92
CA ARG A 293 46.76 -19.23 -3.73
C ARG A 293 45.31 -18.80 -3.65
#